data_AF-A7I7J1-F1
#
_entry.id   AF-A7I7J1-F1
#
_cell.length_a   1.000
_cell.length_b   1.000
_cell.length_c   1.000
_cell.angle_alpha   90.00
_cell.angle_beta   90.00
_cell.angle_gamma   90.00
#
_symmetry.space_group_name_H-M   'P 1'
#
loop_
_entity.id
_entity.type
_entity.pdbx_description
1 polymer ?
#
loop_
_entity_poly.entity_id
_entity_poly.type
_entity_poly.pdbx_seq_one_letter_code
_entity_poly.pdbx_strand_id
1 'polypeptide(L)'
;MIVRGPGTLDGVKESGLCRSQPESGAYQKRGDKKMKTLKVGIILLVFLLAAMVTVPMVNAKEINYSLVSDVSTLSVPQLHFNNSQNYATVKTELDPALTTRPSDITNLLATSQNPDVSKIPYGSIVYHSKSGVTTVFDSNGNQLFAARDANSPEIPTPAGSMPATHVFGFPSGSVILTWGNTTYVSYHNVLLFREIDEGASTNSKTFSPTPGLSDPNSYVEGIYGTPTSSSLSNYVTYWTVPSNPQYSNDTPVTGGIVHYPVFLWNGIQTIGNSPILGMPELIQPVLQWNTKTSPDEWSLASWVIFGSISSGHSTEVTGVSAGDVILGQMSYSPGTATWTILARDTSVSGMPTATYSVVNSMPNSNVNTEVYLESWAGNNVTYMPGATPFYTFIITDTSGNNCSPSSITLDYQRAIFSNLILNIANSAYWPNTISHPLIFTTH
;
A
#
# COMPACT_ATOMS: atom_id res chain seq x y z
N MET A 1 -10.01 -61.95 -15.16
CA MET A 1 -9.09 -62.00 -16.32
C MET A 1 -7.70 -61.69 -15.77
N ILE A 2 -6.98 -62.70 -15.26
CA ILE A 2 -5.86 -63.40 -15.94
C ILE A 2 -4.80 -62.37 -16.39
N VAL A 3 -3.54 -62.35 -15.94
CA VAL A 3 -2.69 -63.29 -15.19
C VAL A 3 -1.36 -62.60 -14.79
N ARG A 4 -0.77 -63.02 -13.65
CA ARG A 4 0.67 -63.19 -13.23
C ARG A 4 1.72 -62.17 -13.73
N GLY A 5 2.66 -61.66 -12.94
CA GLY A 5 3.45 -62.31 -11.87
C GLY A 5 4.94 -62.29 -12.26
N PRO A 6 5.88 -62.27 -11.29
CA PRO A 6 7.21 -61.66 -11.39
C PRO A 6 8.36 -62.64 -11.75
N GLY A 7 9.57 -62.12 -12.02
CA GLY A 7 10.74 -62.94 -12.35
C GLY A 7 12.08 -62.24 -12.09
N THR A 8 12.88 -62.89 -11.26
CA THR A 8 14.11 -62.51 -10.57
C THR A 8 15.40 -63.08 -11.22
N LEU A 9 16.55 -62.57 -10.73
CA LEU A 9 17.87 -63.22 -10.50
C LEU A 9 18.98 -63.24 -11.58
N ASP A 10 20.18 -62.86 -11.09
CA ASP A 10 21.55 -63.41 -11.23
C ASP A 10 22.11 -63.79 -12.61
N GLY A 11 23.38 -63.62 -12.97
CA GLY A 11 24.64 -63.34 -12.26
C GLY A 11 25.82 -63.79 -13.15
N VAL A 12 27.06 -63.66 -12.64
CA VAL A 12 28.27 -64.46 -12.99
C VAL A 12 29.11 -64.03 -14.24
N LYS A 13 30.31 -63.42 -14.01
CA LYS A 13 31.73 -63.91 -14.21
C LYS A 13 32.16 -64.12 -15.69
N GLU A 14 33.41 -63.98 -16.16
CA GLU A 14 34.76 -63.92 -15.58
C GLU A 14 35.78 -63.49 -16.67
N SER A 15 36.89 -62.88 -16.22
CA SER A 15 38.30 -63.09 -16.65
C SER A 15 38.81 -62.73 -18.07
N GLY A 16 40.00 -62.11 -18.09
CA GLY A 16 40.87 -62.00 -19.27
C GLY A 16 42.13 -61.16 -19.02
N LEU A 17 43.16 -61.76 -18.41
CA LEU A 17 44.51 -61.21 -18.23
C LEU A 17 45.27 -61.03 -19.56
N CYS A 18 46.14 -60.01 -19.65
CA CYS A 18 47.52 -60.19 -20.13
C CYS A 18 48.45 -59.04 -19.73
N ARG A 19 49.66 -59.41 -19.29
CA ARG A 19 50.80 -58.57 -18.83
C ARG A 19 51.69 -58.14 -19.99
N SER A 20 52.33 -56.97 -19.88
CA SER A 20 53.80 -56.81 -19.97
C SER A 20 54.25 -55.40 -19.50
N GLN A 21 55.37 -55.36 -18.78
CA GLN A 21 56.07 -54.18 -18.25
C GLN A 21 57.15 -53.68 -19.26
N PRO A 22 58.18 -52.87 -18.87
CA PRO A 22 58.15 -51.46 -18.43
C PRO A 22 59.24 -50.60 -19.14
N GLU A 23 58.98 -49.32 -19.42
CA GLU A 23 60.03 -48.29 -19.67
C GLU A 23 59.38 -46.91 -19.45
N SER A 24 60.03 -45.76 -19.29
CA SER A 24 61.28 -45.31 -18.69
C SER A 24 61.06 -43.79 -18.45
N GLY A 25 61.90 -43.15 -17.64
CA GLY A 25 61.59 -41.86 -17.00
C GLY A 25 61.41 -40.63 -17.90
N ALA A 26 60.72 -39.63 -17.36
CA ALA A 26 61.04 -38.21 -17.56
C ALA A 26 60.32 -37.36 -16.49
N TYR A 27 61.10 -36.78 -15.58
CA TYR A 27 60.67 -35.69 -14.71
C TYR A 27 60.33 -34.47 -15.59
N GLN A 28 59.05 -34.11 -15.70
CA GLN A 28 58.63 -32.86 -16.33
C GLN A 28 58.35 -31.79 -15.28
N LYS A 29 59.14 -30.72 -15.33
CA LYS A 29 59.03 -29.49 -14.55
C LYS A 29 57.59 -28.99 -14.48
N ARG A 30 57.08 -28.83 -13.26
CA ARG A 30 55.86 -28.09 -12.94
C ARG A 30 56.11 -26.61 -13.27
N GLY A 31 55.70 -26.18 -14.46
CA GLY A 31 55.69 -24.77 -14.84
C GLY A 31 54.60 -24.04 -14.06
N ASP A 32 55.01 -23.04 -13.28
CA ASP A 32 54.14 -22.06 -12.65
C ASP A 32 53.22 -21.41 -13.69
N LYS A 33 51.99 -21.90 -13.77
CA LYS A 33 50.93 -21.27 -14.54
C LYS A 33 50.39 -20.12 -13.68
N LYS A 34 51.12 -19.00 -13.66
CA LYS A 34 50.58 -17.68 -13.25
C LYS A 34 49.40 -17.36 -14.16
N MET A 35 48.23 -17.82 -13.75
CA MET A 35 46.99 -17.67 -14.46
C MET A 35 46.49 -16.25 -14.27
N LYS A 36 46.94 -15.35 -15.17
CA LYS A 36 46.20 -14.20 -15.73
C LYS A 36 45.13 -13.54 -14.83
N THR A 37 45.43 -13.25 -13.57
CA THR A 37 44.55 -12.47 -12.67
C THR A 37 44.26 -11.07 -13.23
N LEU A 38 45.20 -10.53 -14.03
CA LEU A 38 45.03 -9.26 -14.74
C LEU A 38 43.88 -9.28 -15.76
N LYS A 39 43.58 -10.42 -16.39
CA LYS A 39 42.52 -10.49 -17.42
C LYS A 39 41.13 -10.64 -16.81
N VAL A 40 41.01 -11.30 -15.66
CA VAL A 40 39.73 -11.43 -14.93
C VAL A 40 39.34 -10.08 -14.31
N GLY A 41 40.29 -9.34 -13.75
CA GLY A 41 40.04 -8.01 -13.20
C GLY A 41 39.58 -6.99 -14.25
N ILE A 42 40.15 -7.03 -15.46
CA ILE A 42 39.73 -6.14 -16.56
C ILE A 42 38.33 -6.52 -17.05
N ILE A 43 37.99 -7.81 -17.14
CA ILE A 43 36.65 -8.24 -17.55
C ILE A 43 35.61 -7.83 -16.50
N LEU A 44 35.90 -8.01 -15.20
CA LEU A 44 35.02 -7.56 -14.12
C LEU A 44 34.86 -6.03 -14.09
N LEU A 45 35.94 -5.28 -14.32
CA LEU A 45 35.88 -3.82 -14.40
C LEU A 45 35.06 -3.34 -15.62
N VAL A 46 35.16 -4.02 -16.76
CA VAL A 46 34.34 -3.74 -17.95
C VAL A 46 32.88 -4.08 -17.71
N PHE A 47 32.56 -5.17 -17.01
CA PHE A 47 31.18 -5.46 -16.59
C PHE A 47 30.66 -4.46 -15.55
N LEU A 48 31.51 -3.98 -14.62
CA LEU A 48 31.13 -2.96 -13.64
C LEU A 48 30.89 -1.59 -14.31
N LEU A 49 31.75 -1.20 -15.26
CA LEU A 49 31.61 0.02 -16.05
C LEU A 49 30.40 -0.05 -17.00
N ALA A 50 30.15 -1.20 -17.62
CA ALA A 50 28.96 -1.41 -18.44
C ALA A 50 27.68 -1.36 -17.60
N ALA A 51 27.69 -1.93 -16.38
CA ALA A 51 26.56 -1.86 -15.45
C ALA A 51 26.30 -0.43 -14.92
N MET A 52 27.34 0.40 -14.79
CA MET A 52 27.19 1.82 -14.42
C MET A 52 26.68 2.70 -15.57
N VAL A 53 26.83 2.29 -16.82
CA VAL A 53 26.35 3.02 -18.00
C VAL A 53 24.89 2.68 -18.35
N THR A 54 24.32 1.61 -17.80
CA THR A 54 22.94 1.18 -18.10
C THR A 54 21.96 1.32 -16.96
N VAL A 55 22.31 1.99 -15.86
CA VAL A 55 21.25 2.53 -15.00
C VAL A 55 20.72 3.75 -15.73
N PRO A 56 19.51 3.72 -16.34
CA PRO A 56 18.93 4.97 -16.79
C PRO A 56 18.92 5.88 -15.56
N MET A 57 19.59 7.02 -15.63
CA MET A 57 19.14 8.16 -14.84
C MET A 57 17.69 8.33 -15.27
N VAL A 58 16.78 7.77 -14.49
CA VAL A 58 15.38 8.16 -14.54
C VAL A 58 15.45 9.60 -14.05
N ASN A 59 15.63 10.51 -15.00
CA ASN A 59 15.26 11.88 -14.80
C ASN A 59 13.75 11.77 -14.56
N ALA A 60 13.37 11.73 -13.28
CA ALA A 60 12.03 12.05 -12.87
C ALA A 60 11.85 13.47 -13.38
N LYS A 61 11.36 13.56 -14.62
CA LYS A 61 10.90 14.82 -15.16
C LYS A 61 9.86 15.24 -14.15
N GLU A 62 10.21 16.23 -13.33
CA GLU A 62 9.25 16.90 -12.47
C GLU A 62 8.10 17.24 -13.38
N ILE A 63 7.01 16.50 -13.24
CA ILE A 63 5.77 16.90 -13.84
C ILE A 63 5.38 18.07 -12.96
N ASN A 64 5.79 19.26 -13.39
CA ASN A 64 5.27 20.52 -12.90
C ASN A 64 3.80 20.55 -13.28
N TYR A 65 2.99 19.81 -12.53
CA TYR A 65 1.56 20.03 -12.47
C TYR A 65 1.44 21.45 -11.94
N SER A 66 1.02 22.37 -12.81
CA SER A 66 0.50 23.64 -12.36
C SER A 66 -0.70 23.32 -11.49
N LEU A 67 -0.49 23.20 -10.17
CA LEU A 67 -1.54 23.10 -9.16
C LEU A 67 -2.69 24.01 -9.56
N VAL A 68 -3.92 23.66 -9.18
CA VAL A 68 -5.02 24.63 -9.10
C VAL A 68 -4.46 25.82 -8.31
N SER A 69 -4.03 26.86 -9.02
CA SER A 69 -2.84 27.64 -8.62
C SER A 69 -3.13 28.60 -7.50
N ASP A 70 -4.38 28.61 -7.04
CA ASP A 70 -4.79 29.22 -5.81
C ASP A 70 -6.14 28.64 -5.34
N VAL A 71 -6.14 27.52 -4.60
CA VAL A 71 -7.39 27.00 -4.00
C VAL A 71 -8.03 28.00 -3.04
N SER A 72 -7.30 29.01 -2.54
CA SER A 72 -7.89 30.07 -1.72
C SER A 72 -8.89 30.93 -2.52
N THR A 73 -8.85 30.88 -3.85
CA THR A 73 -9.84 31.52 -4.74
C THR A 73 -11.08 30.65 -4.99
N LEU A 74 -11.04 29.36 -4.65
CA LEU A 74 -12.17 28.45 -4.84
C LEU A 74 -13.19 28.63 -3.71
N SER A 75 -14.10 29.60 -3.87
CA SER A 75 -15.24 29.74 -2.97
C SER A 75 -16.13 28.49 -3.00
N VAL A 76 -16.63 28.09 -1.83
CA VAL A 76 -17.68 27.09 -1.70
C VAL A 76 -19.02 27.80 -1.98
N PRO A 77 -19.83 27.35 -2.95
CA PRO A 77 -21.15 27.94 -3.19
C PRO A 77 -22.05 27.72 -1.97
N GLN A 78 -23.14 28.48 -1.91
CA GLN A 78 -24.16 28.22 -0.90
C GLN A 78 -24.73 26.81 -1.07
N LEU A 79 -24.75 26.03 0.01
CA LEU A 79 -25.26 24.66 0.00
C LEU A 79 -26.77 24.66 0.24
N HIS A 80 -27.51 24.05 -0.70
CA HIS A 80 -28.97 23.95 -0.69
C HIS A 80 -29.40 22.57 -0.23
N PHE A 81 -29.58 22.42 1.09
CA PHE A 81 -30.04 21.18 1.71
C PHE A 81 -31.50 20.89 1.38
N ASN A 82 -31.81 19.63 1.06
CA ASN A 82 -33.15 19.11 0.84
C ASN A 82 -33.50 18.08 1.93
N ASN A 83 -34.08 18.57 3.02
CA ASN A 83 -34.48 17.75 4.18
C ASN A 83 -35.63 16.77 3.88
N SER A 84 -36.30 16.93 2.74
CA SER A 84 -37.40 16.06 2.30
C SER A 84 -36.91 14.87 1.46
N GLN A 85 -35.61 14.83 1.10
CA GLN A 85 -35.04 13.73 0.33
C GLN A 85 -34.83 12.51 1.23
N ASN A 86 -35.20 11.32 0.74
CA ASN A 86 -34.84 10.07 1.40
C ASN A 86 -33.33 9.84 1.34
N TYR A 87 -32.79 9.17 2.36
CA TYR A 87 -31.38 8.80 2.37
C TYR A 87 -31.07 7.77 1.28
N ALA A 88 -29.99 8.00 0.53
CA ALA A 88 -29.42 7.03 -0.38
C ALA A 88 -28.64 5.96 0.38
N THR A 89 -28.44 4.81 -0.25
CA THR A 89 -27.47 3.82 0.22
C THR A 89 -26.16 4.03 -0.54
N VAL A 90 -25.04 4.02 0.17
CA VAL A 90 -23.70 4.03 -0.41
C VAL A 90 -23.03 2.75 0.05
N LYS A 91 -22.95 1.72 -0.81
CA LYS A 91 -22.43 0.39 -0.43
C LYS A 91 -20.94 0.21 -0.67
N THR A 92 -20.35 1.06 -1.51
CA THR A 92 -18.92 1.04 -1.84
C THR A 92 -18.37 2.46 -1.75
N GLU A 93 -17.05 2.59 -1.87
CA GLU A 93 -16.39 3.90 -1.93
C GLU A 93 -17.02 4.81 -3.00
N LEU A 94 -16.86 6.11 -2.79
CA LEU A 94 -17.31 7.15 -3.72
C LEU A 94 -16.23 7.42 -4.77
N ASP A 95 -16.61 7.18 -6.03
CA ASP A 95 -15.76 7.32 -7.20
C ASP A 95 -16.17 8.57 -8.01
N PRO A 96 -15.39 9.66 -8.02
CA PRO A 96 -15.61 10.77 -8.92
C PRO A 96 -15.47 10.31 -10.37
N ALA A 97 -16.44 10.66 -11.22
CA ALA A 97 -16.41 10.26 -12.62
C ALA A 97 -16.88 11.40 -13.55
N LEU A 98 -16.07 11.73 -14.55
CA LEU A 98 -16.37 12.74 -15.56
C LEU A 98 -17.66 12.44 -16.35
N THR A 99 -17.98 11.16 -16.50
CA THR A 99 -19.16 10.68 -17.22
C THR A 99 -20.44 10.75 -16.41
N THR A 100 -20.36 10.93 -15.09
CA THR A 100 -21.52 10.99 -14.19
C THR A 100 -22.05 12.41 -14.14
N ARG A 101 -23.33 12.59 -14.47
CA ARG A 101 -24.00 13.89 -14.41
C ARG A 101 -24.90 13.99 -13.18
N PRO A 102 -25.15 15.19 -12.64
CA PRO A 102 -26.15 15.43 -11.59
C PRO A 102 -27.52 14.80 -11.88
N SER A 103 -27.95 14.83 -13.14
CA SER A 103 -29.21 14.23 -13.60
C SER A 103 -29.24 12.72 -13.43
N ASP A 104 -28.11 12.04 -13.59
CA ASP A 104 -28.04 10.57 -13.54
C ASP A 104 -28.32 10.09 -12.11
N ILE A 105 -27.77 10.79 -11.11
CA ILE A 105 -28.03 10.54 -9.70
C ILE A 105 -29.48 10.89 -9.36
N THR A 106 -29.95 12.06 -9.78
CA THR A 106 -31.34 12.48 -9.47
C THR A 106 -32.36 11.49 -10.02
N ASN A 107 -32.14 11.00 -11.25
CA ASN A 107 -32.99 9.98 -11.89
C ASN A 107 -32.90 8.63 -11.17
N LEU A 108 -31.72 8.21 -10.75
CA LEU A 108 -31.52 6.98 -9.98
C LEU A 108 -32.32 7.01 -8.66
N LEU A 109 -32.26 8.13 -7.93
CA LEU A 109 -32.98 8.30 -6.67
C LEU A 109 -34.50 8.40 -6.86
N ALA A 110 -34.96 8.91 -8.01
CA ALA A 110 -36.39 9.02 -8.31
C ALA A 110 -37.02 7.69 -8.75
N THR A 111 -36.22 6.77 -9.30
CA THR A 111 -36.72 5.52 -9.92
C THR A 111 -36.41 4.26 -9.13
N SER A 112 -35.42 4.29 -8.23
CA SER A 112 -35.06 3.14 -7.39
C SER A 112 -35.64 3.28 -5.99
N GLN A 113 -36.21 2.18 -5.47
CA GLN A 113 -36.62 2.12 -4.07
C GLN A 113 -35.43 2.06 -3.10
N ASN A 114 -34.28 1.54 -3.56
CA ASN A 114 -33.03 1.43 -2.79
C ASN A 114 -31.85 1.81 -3.71
N PRO A 115 -31.69 3.10 -4.04
CA PRO A 115 -30.61 3.55 -4.91
C PRO A 115 -29.27 3.33 -4.20
N ASP A 116 -28.39 2.58 -4.87
CA ASP A 116 -27.00 2.43 -4.48
C ASP A 116 -26.15 3.41 -5.28
N VAL A 117 -25.59 4.40 -4.58
CA VAL A 117 -24.82 5.47 -5.20
C VAL A 117 -23.35 5.27 -4.85
N SER A 118 -22.54 5.01 -5.88
CA SER A 118 -21.08 4.89 -5.75
C SER A 118 -20.33 5.89 -6.62
N LYS A 119 -21.00 6.60 -7.53
CA LYS A 119 -20.38 7.58 -8.43
C LYS A 119 -20.85 8.98 -8.13
N ILE A 120 -19.92 9.93 -8.15
CA ILE A 120 -20.22 11.36 -8.02
C ILE A 120 -19.69 12.14 -9.24
N PRO A 121 -20.38 13.18 -9.71
CA PRO A 121 -19.88 14.04 -10.77
C PRO A 121 -18.57 14.73 -10.39
N TYR A 122 -17.73 15.05 -11.37
CA TYR A 122 -16.62 15.95 -11.13
C TYR A 122 -17.11 17.32 -10.64
N GLY A 123 -16.36 17.92 -9.71
CA GLY A 123 -16.69 19.17 -9.05
C GLY A 123 -17.69 19.05 -7.91
N SER A 124 -18.09 17.82 -7.52
CA SER A 124 -19.01 17.60 -6.39
C SER A 124 -18.46 18.15 -5.08
N ILE A 125 -19.37 18.47 -4.17
CA ILE A 125 -19.06 18.89 -2.80
C ILE A 125 -19.57 17.79 -1.88
N VAL A 126 -18.68 17.13 -1.16
CA VAL A 126 -19.01 16.13 -0.16
C VAL A 126 -18.96 16.81 1.20
N TYR A 127 -20.06 16.78 1.93
CA TYR A 127 -20.20 17.46 3.20
C TYR A 127 -20.49 16.45 4.31
N HIS A 128 -19.58 16.34 5.27
CA HIS A 128 -19.74 15.50 6.44
C HIS A 128 -20.26 16.35 7.60
N SER A 129 -21.51 16.10 8.00
CA SER A 129 -22.11 16.79 9.14
C SER A 129 -21.68 16.19 10.47
N LYS A 130 -21.76 16.97 11.55
CA LYS A 130 -21.52 16.45 12.92
C LYS A 130 -22.51 15.36 13.34
N SER A 131 -23.64 15.23 12.64
CA SER A 131 -24.71 14.28 12.95
C SER A 131 -24.52 12.88 12.34
N GLY A 132 -23.38 12.62 11.68
CA GLY A 132 -23.13 11.33 11.01
C GLY A 132 -23.94 11.18 9.71
N VAL A 133 -24.17 12.29 9.02
CA VAL A 133 -24.80 12.34 7.71
C VAL A 133 -23.81 12.95 6.73
N THR A 134 -23.53 12.21 5.66
CA THR A 134 -22.79 12.67 4.49
C THR A 134 -23.77 13.16 3.43
N THR A 135 -23.62 14.40 2.99
CA THR A 135 -24.45 15.01 1.94
C THR A 135 -23.57 15.37 0.75
N VAL A 136 -23.97 14.94 -0.44
CA VAL A 136 -23.23 15.24 -1.67
C VAL A 136 -24.02 16.26 -2.49
N PHE A 137 -23.35 17.32 -2.93
CA PHE A 137 -23.88 18.38 -3.76
C PHE A 137 -23.20 18.41 -5.12
N ASP A 138 -23.88 18.98 -6.11
CA ASP A 138 -23.26 19.37 -7.37
C ASP A 138 -22.29 20.55 -7.18
N SER A 139 -21.61 20.93 -8.25
CA SER A 139 -20.65 22.05 -8.25
C SER A 139 -21.29 23.42 -7.98
N ASN A 140 -22.62 23.53 -8.06
CA ASN A 140 -23.38 24.76 -7.81
C ASN A 140 -23.96 24.81 -6.39
N GLY A 141 -23.78 23.76 -5.59
CA GLY A 141 -24.31 23.66 -4.23
C GLY A 141 -25.72 23.07 -4.13
N ASN A 142 -26.27 22.45 -5.18
CA ASN A 142 -27.56 21.75 -5.08
C ASN A 142 -27.36 20.32 -4.58
N GLN A 143 -28.16 19.89 -3.60
CA GLN A 143 -28.05 18.54 -3.04
C GLN A 143 -28.40 17.48 -4.09
N LEU A 144 -27.48 16.53 -4.28
CA LEU A 144 -27.66 15.34 -5.10
C LEU A 144 -28.26 14.22 -4.27
N PHE A 145 -27.66 13.92 -3.12
CA PHE A 145 -28.15 12.93 -2.16
C PHE A 145 -27.62 13.19 -0.75
N ALA A 146 -28.24 12.55 0.24
CA ALA A 146 -27.69 12.40 1.58
C ALA A 146 -27.66 10.91 1.96
N ALA A 147 -26.67 10.49 2.74
CA ALA A 147 -26.51 9.14 3.27
C ALA A 147 -26.19 9.20 4.76
N ARG A 148 -26.71 8.24 5.53
CA ARG A 148 -26.37 8.09 6.94
C ARG A 148 -25.14 7.21 7.04
N ASP A 149 -24.07 7.71 7.65
CA ASP A 149 -22.80 6.99 7.75
C ASP A 149 -22.98 5.65 8.48
N ALA A 150 -23.78 5.65 9.56
CA ALA A 150 -24.11 4.44 10.33
C ALA A 150 -24.89 3.36 9.55
N ASN A 151 -25.45 3.70 8.37
CA ASN A 151 -26.14 2.75 7.51
C ASN A 151 -25.27 2.28 6.32
N SER A 152 -24.11 2.89 6.13
CA SER A 152 -23.15 2.47 5.11
C SER A 152 -22.34 1.28 5.64
N PRO A 153 -22.01 0.31 4.77
CA PRO A 153 -21.07 -0.73 5.15
C PRO A 153 -19.70 -0.11 5.43
N GLU A 154 -19.03 -0.74 6.38
CA GLU A 154 -17.62 -0.49 6.69
C GLU A 154 -16.76 -1.04 5.54
N ILE A 155 -15.89 -0.18 5.00
CA ILE A 155 -14.89 -0.53 4.00
C ILE A 155 -13.54 -0.65 4.72
N PRO A 156 -12.90 -1.83 4.64
CA PRO A 156 -11.52 -2.00 5.03
C PRO A 156 -10.58 -1.01 4.36
N THR A 157 -9.86 -0.23 5.16
CA THR A 157 -8.75 0.61 4.69
C THR A 157 -7.46 0.21 5.40
N PRO A 158 -6.29 0.62 4.88
CA PRO A 158 -5.02 0.38 5.56
C PRO A 158 -4.78 1.28 6.80
N ALA A 159 -5.85 1.80 7.39
CA ALA A 159 -5.82 2.62 8.60
C ALA A 159 -6.97 2.33 9.55
N GLY A 160 -7.81 1.35 9.23
CA GLY A 160 -9.06 1.11 9.94
C GLY A 160 -10.23 0.90 8.98
N SER A 161 -11.33 0.34 9.47
CA SER A 161 -12.55 0.31 8.68
C SER A 161 -13.22 1.68 8.79
N MET A 162 -13.77 2.14 7.66
CA MET A 162 -14.47 3.41 7.57
C MET A 162 -15.80 3.21 6.85
N PRO A 163 -16.86 3.97 7.18
CA PRO A 163 -18.10 3.88 6.42
C PRO A 163 -17.83 4.23 4.95
N ALA A 164 -18.51 3.54 4.03
CA ALA A 164 -18.33 3.73 2.59
C ALA A 164 -18.48 5.19 2.10
N THR A 165 -19.21 6.03 2.83
CA THR A 165 -19.35 7.46 2.57
C THR A 165 -18.08 8.29 2.79
N HIS A 166 -17.08 7.73 3.48
CA HIS A 166 -15.80 8.37 3.84
C HIS A 166 -14.61 7.79 3.08
N VAL A 167 -14.86 6.86 2.15
CA VAL A 167 -13.80 6.23 1.35
C VAL A 167 -13.93 6.69 -0.10
N PHE A 168 -12.82 7.10 -0.71
CA PHE A 168 -12.79 7.66 -2.06
C PHE A 168 -11.74 6.99 -2.95
N GLY A 169 -12.16 6.54 -4.13
CA GLY A 169 -11.25 6.16 -5.21
C GLY A 169 -11.03 7.34 -6.15
N PHE A 170 -9.77 7.63 -6.52
CA PHE A 170 -9.46 8.70 -7.49
C PHE A 170 -8.40 8.28 -8.52
N PRO A 171 -8.33 8.94 -9.70
CA PRO A 171 -7.32 8.65 -10.72
C PRO A 171 -5.88 8.71 -10.19
N SER A 172 -5.03 7.77 -10.60
CA SER A 172 -3.58 7.87 -10.35
C SER A 172 -3.00 9.15 -10.96
N GLY A 173 -2.19 9.87 -10.20
CA GLY A 173 -1.69 11.21 -10.53
C GLY A 173 -2.59 12.35 -10.01
N SER A 174 -3.59 12.04 -9.18
CA SER A 174 -4.38 13.07 -8.50
C SER A 174 -3.55 13.83 -7.46
N VAL A 175 -3.99 15.06 -7.17
CA VAL A 175 -3.41 15.96 -6.19
C VAL A 175 -4.45 16.30 -5.14
N ILE A 176 -4.06 16.12 -3.88
CA ILE A 176 -4.88 16.37 -2.69
C ILE A 176 -4.31 17.57 -1.97
N LEU A 177 -5.16 18.54 -1.64
CA LEU A 177 -4.76 19.76 -0.97
C LEU A 177 -5.81 20.12 0.09
N THR A 178 -5.38 20.28 1.33
CA THR A 178 -6.25 20.69 2.44
C THR A 178 -6.00 22.15 2.77
N TRP A 179 -7.09 22.91 2.92
CA TRP A 179 -7.07 24.29 3.34
C TRP A 179 -8.22 24.57 4.30
N GLY A 180 -7.89 24.91 5.55
CA GLY A 180 -8.90 25.03 6.61
C GLY A 180 -9.57 23.67 6.86
N ASN A 181 -10.90 23.64 6.82
CA ASN A 181 -11.71 22.42 6.98
C ASN A 181 -12.14 21.80 5.63
N THR A 182 -11.51 22.19 4.53
CA THR A 182 -11.86 21.72 3.18
C THR A 182 -10.68 21.00 2.55
N THR A 183 -10.92 19.77 2.08
CA THR A 183 -9.97 19.01 1.26
C THR A 183 -10.39 19.12 -0.20
N TYR A 184 -9.44 19.39 -1.09
CA TYR A 184 -9.65 19.47 -2.53
C TYR A 184 -8.90 18.32 -3.19
N VAL A 185 -9.60 17.55 -4.02
CA VAL A 185 -8.98 16.48 -4.83
C VAL A 185 -9.11 16.85 -6.29
N SER A 186 -7.99 16.88 -7.00
CA SER A 186 -7.92 17.30 -8.40
C SER A 186 -7.09 16.34 -9.25
N TYR A 187 -7.39 16.26 -10.54
CA TYR A 187 -6.63 15.47 -11.51
C TYR A 187 -6.52 16.23 -12.82
N HIS A 188 -5.30 16.38 -13.35
CA HIS A 188 -5.02 17.20 -14.54
C HIS A 188 -5.68 18.60 -14.49
N ASN A 189 -5.57 19.27 -13.33
CA ASN A 189 -6.14 20.59 -13.05
C ASN A 189 -7.67 20.67 -13.08
N VAL A 190 -8.35 19.52 -13.09
CA VAL A 190 -9.81 19.43 -12.95
C VAL A 190 -10.12 19.05 -11.50
N LEU A 191 -10.97 19.83 -10.84
CA LEU A 191 -11.47 19.49 -9.51
C LEU A 191 -12.37 18.24 -9.63
N LEU A 192 -11.97 17.15 -8.98
CA LEU A 192 -12.76 15.92 -8.90
C LEU A 192 -13.88 16.11 -7.89
N PHE A 193 -13.54 16.51 -6.68
CA PHE A 193 -14.48 16.88 -5.64
C PHE A 193 -13.77 17.73 -4.60
N ARG A 194 -14.56 18.35 -3.73
CA ARG A 194 -14.09 18.90 -2.46
C ARG A 194 -14.85 18.26 -1.33
N GLU A 195 -14.16 17.98 -0.24
CA GLU A 195 -14.71 17.47 1.00
C GLU A 195 -14.73 18.61 2.02
N ILE A 196 -15.86 18.77 2.71
CA ILE A 196 -16.03 19.73 3.80
C ILE A 196 -16.44 18.94 5.03
N ASP A 197 -15.65 19.07 6.08
CA ASP A 197 -15.94 18.45 7.36
C ASP A 197 -16.41 19.52 8.36
N GLU A 198 -17.69 19.48 8.71
CA GLU A 198 -18.27 20.37 9.72
C GLU A 198 -17.70 20.05 11.12
N GLY A 199 -17.31 18.80 11.33
CA GLY A 199 -16.74 18.27 12.54
C GLY A 199 -15.30 18.68 12.83
N ALA A 200 -14.56 19.12 11.82
CA ALA A 200 -13.13 19.44 11.89
C ALA A 200 -12.81 20.77 12.62
N SER A 201 -13.59 21.17 13.63
CA SER A 201 -13.21 22.29 14.50
C SER A 201 -11.86 22.00 15.18
N THR A 202 -11.08 23.05 15.48
CA THR A 202 -9.78 23.07 16.20
C THR A 202 -9.72 22.33 17.55
N ASN A 203 -10.80 21.67 17.96
CA ASN A 203 -10.85 20.75 19.07
C ASN A 203 -10.89 19.35 18.48
N SER A 204 -9.76 18.66 18.59
CA SER A 204 -9.56 17.25 18.28
C SER A 204 -10.81 16.44 18.60
N LYS A 205 -11.55 16.03 17.57
CA LYS A 205 -12.42 14.87 17.72
C LYS A 205 -11.49 13.71 17.99
N THR A 206 -11.47 13.22 19.22
CA THR A 206 -10.98 11.89 19.49
C THR A 206 -11.84 10.94 18.68
N PHE A 207 -11.28 10.40 17.58
CA PHE A 207 -11.57 9.01 17.29
C PHE A 207 -11.36 8.27 18.61
N SER A 208 -12.37 7.55 19.08
CA SER A 208 -12.05 6.48 20.00
C SER A 208 -11.41 5.43 19.10
N PRO A 209 -10.07 5.22 19.09
CA PRO A 209 -9.64 3.87 18.85
C PRO A 209 -10.39 3.08 19.92
N THR A 210 -11.17 2.09 19.51
CA THR A 210 -11.94 1.17 20.34
C THR A 210 -13.35 1.61 20.79
N PRO A 211 -14.41 0.85 20.45
CA PRO A 211 -15.08 0.10 21.51
C PRO A 211 -14.03 -0.83 22.12
N GLY A 212 -13.70 -0.62 23.40
CA GLY A 212 -12.54 -1.22 24.09
C GLY A 212 -12.19 -2.61 23.57
N LEU A 213 -10.93 -2.87 23.20
CA LEU A 213 -10.30 -4.20 23.04
C LEU A 213 -11.26 -5.38 23.27
N SER A 214 -12.20 -5.57 22.37
CA SER A 214 -13.23 -6.62 22.42
C SER A 214 -13.58 -7.12 21.05
N ASP A 215 -13.23 -6.37 19.99
CA ASP A 215 -12.97 -6.97 18.69
C ASP A 215 -11.46 -7.21 18.54
N PRO A 216 -10.98 -8.45 18.70
CA PRO A 216 -9.56 -8.79 18.59
C PRO A 216 -9.03 -8.72 17.13
N ASN A 217 -9.77 -8.12 16.19
CA ASN A 217 -9.73 -8.44 14.76
C ASN A 217 -9.14 -7.37 13.82
N SER A 218 -8.44 -6.33 14.29
CA SER A 218 -8.28 -5.12 13.45
C SER A 218 -6.88 -4.75 12.94
N TYR A 219 -5.78 -5.33 13.43
CA TYR A 219 -4.45 -5.04 12.87
C TYR A 219 -3.54 -6.26 12.96
N VAL A 220 -2.76 -6.47 11.90
CA VAL A 220 -1.69 -7.47 11.87
C VAL A 220 -0.35 -6.72 11.94
N GLU A 221 0.62 -7.43 12.49
CA GLU A 221 2.01 -7.11 12.75
C GLU A 221 2.68 -6.01 11.90
N GLY A 222 3.29 -5.05 12.59
CA GLY A 222 4.07 -4.00 11.96
C GLY A 222 5.20 -3.48 12.84
N ILE A 223 6.07 -2.68 12.22
CA ILE A 223 7.11 -1.95 12.91
C ILE A 223 7.06 -0.48 12.54
N TYR A 224 7.31 0.37 13.52
CA TYR A 224 7.45 1.80 13.29
C TYR A 224 8.60 2.38 14.08
N GLY A 225 9.07 3.55 13.66
CA GLY A 225 10.11 4.29 14.36
C GLY A 225 10.11 5.75 13.98
N THR A 226 10.44 6.61 14.94
CA THR A 226 10.61 8.04 14.70
C THR A 226 12.00 8.30 14.08
N PRO A 227 12.07 8.91 12.88
CA PRO A 227 13.34 9.33 12.27
C PRO A 227 14.15 10.24 13.20
N THR A 228 15.48 10.16 13.11
CA THR A 228 16.38 10.98 13.95
C THR A 228 16.39 12.46 13.58
N SER A 229 15.92 12.79 12.38
CA SER A 229 15.75 14.17 11.91
C SER A 229 14.28 14.58 11.97
N SER A 230 14.05 15.85 12.30
CA SER A 230 12.71 16.43 12.33
C SER A 230 12.23 16.93 10.96
N SER A 231 12.94 16.69 9.86
CA SER A 231 12.57 17.21 8.54
C SER A 231 12.80 16.16 7.46
N LEU A 232 11.96 15.13 7.45
CA LEU A 232 11.99 14.03 6.48
C LEU A 232 11.82 14.58 5.04
N SER A 233 12.51 13.97 4.08
CA SER A 233 12.37 14.28 2.67
C SER A 233 12.08 13.06 1.82
N ASN A 234 12.64 11.90 2.16
CA ASN A 234 12.39 10.68 1.41
C ASN A 234 12.23 9.51 2.36
N TYR A 235 11.28 8.65 2.03
CA TYR A 235 11.19 7.30 2.53
C TYR A 235 11.01 6.34 1.36
N VAL A 236 12.04 5.55 1.07
CA VAL A 236 12.05 4.54 0.01
C VAL A 236 12.34 3.18 0.61
N THR A 237 11.61 2.17 0.16
CA THR A 237 11.91 0.77 0.42
C THR A 237 11.43 -0.08 -0.74
N TYR A 238 11.99 -1.28 -0.86
CA TYR A 238 11.54 -2.30 -1.78
C TYR A 238 10.90 -3.44 -1.00
N TRP A 239 9.93 -4.12 -1.59
CA TRP A 239 9.47 -5.41 -1.09
C TRP A 239 9.14 -6.38 -2.20
N THR A 240 9.20 -7.67 -1.90
CA THR A 240 8.79 -8.72 -2.84
C THR A 240 7.33 -9.08 -2.62
N VAL A 241 6.53 -9.13 -3.69
CA VAL A 241 5.13 -9.58 -3.61
C VAL A 241 5.10 -11.01 -3.06
N PRO A 242 4.43 -11.27 -1.93
CA PRO A 242 4.40 -12.60 -1.34
C PRO A 242 3.51 -13.55 -2.17
N SER A 243 3.56 -14.84 -1.84
CA SER A 243 2.52 -15.77 -2.33
C SER A 243 1.15 -15.31 -1.85
N ASN A 244 0.13 -15.58 -2.65
CA ASN A 244 -1.26 -15.24 -2.36
C ASN A 244 -1.67 -15.75 -0.97
N PRO A 245 -2.56 -15.04 -0.25
CA PRO A 245 -3.14 -15.55 0.98
C PRO A 245 -3.78 -16.93 0.77
N GLN A 246 -3.38 -17.89 1.59
CA GLN A 246 -3.95 -19.24 1.60
C GLN A 246 -4.45 -19.56 2.99
N TYR A 247 -5.53 -20.35 3.08
CA TYR A 247 -6.00 -20.92 4.35
C TYR A 247 -5.04 -22.02 4.79
N SER A 248 -4.56 -21.96 6.04
CA SER A 248 -3.59 -22.92 6.55
C SER A 248 -4.12 -24.35 6.70
N ASN A 249 -5.42 -24.61 6.51
CA ASN A 249 -6.00 -25.96 6.44
C ASN A 249 -7.27 -25.95 5.57
N ASP A 250 -7.56 -27.04 4.84
CA ASP A 250 -8.83 -27.37 4.14
C ASP A 250 -10.02 -27.53 5.12
N THR A 251 -10.20 -26.59 6.06
CA THR A 251 -11.40 -26.60 6.90
C THR A 251 -12.48 -25.87 6.11
N PRO A 252 -13.50 -26.56 5.60
CA PRO A 252 -14.59 -25.89 4.90
C PRO A 252 -15.25 -24.92 5.88
N VAL A 253 -15.01 -23.63 5.68
CA VAL A 253 -15.75 -22.58 6.37
C VAL A 253 -17.22 -22.81 6.02
N THR A 254 -18.01 -23.22 7.01
CA THR A 254 -19.43 -23.51 6.80
C THR A 254 -20.11 -22.17 6.50
N GLY A 255 -20.39 -21.90 5.22
CA GLY A 255 -20.84 -20.59 4.75
C GLY A 255 -20.15 -20.06 3.49
N GLY A 256 -19.14 -20.77 2.97
CA GLY A 256 -18.35 -20.34 1.81
C GLY A 256 -17.02 -19.74 2.24
N ILE A 257 -16.02 -19.76 1.34
CA ILE A 257 -14.71 -19.17 1.60
C ILE A 257 -14.85 -17.65 1.50
N VAL A 258 -14.71 -16.93 2.62
CA VAL A 258 -14.73 -15.45 2.64
C VAL A 258 -13.30 -14.96 2.49
N HIS A 259 -12.91 -14.51 1.31
CA HIS A 259 -11.61 -13.87 1.14
C HIS A 259 -11.65 -12.48 1.78
N TYR A 260 -10.61 -12.14 2.52
CA TYR A 260 -10.50 -10.88 3.25
C TYR A 260 -9.45 -9.97 2.60
N PRO A 261 -9.63 -8.66 2.63
CA PRO A 261 -8.61 -7.76 2.14
C PRO A 261 -7.36 -7.84 3.03
N VAL A 262 -6.20 -7.81 2.37
CA VAL A 262 -4.89 -7.77 3.00
C VAL A 262 -4.14 -6.58 2.39
N PHE A 263 -3.48 -5.80 3.23
CA PHE A 263 -2.71 -4.62 2.86
C PHE A 263 -1.27 -4.80 3.36
N LEU A 264 -0.30 -4.64 2.47
CA LEU A 264 1.12 -4.68 2.77
C LEU A 264 1.73 -3.35 2.33
N TRP A 265 2.36 -2.63 3.26
CA TRP A 265 2.75 -1.25 2.96
C TRP A 265 3.95 -0.76 3.77
N ASN A 266 4.57 0.31 3.26
CA ASN A 266 5.41 1.20 4.05
C ASN A 266 4.76 2.58 4.08
N GLY A 267 4.86 3.30 5.20
CA GLY A 267 4.10 4.53 5.39
C GLY A 267 4.85 5.60 6.17
N ILE A 268 4.35 6.82 6.07
CA ILE A 268 4.71 7.92 6.97
C ILE A 268 3.44 8.34 7.71
N GLN A 269 3.49 8.29 9.03
CA GLN A 269 2.37 8.68 9.89
C GLN A 269 2.76 9.87 10.78
N THR A 270 1.86 10.80 11.03
CA THR A 270 2.08 11.83 12.06
C THR A 270 2.13 11.23 13.48
N ILE A 271 2.99 11.79 14.34
CA ILE A 271 3.06 11.40 15.75
C ILE A 271 1.96 12.12 16.52
N GLY A 272 1.05 11.34 17.09
CA GLY A 272 -0.14 11.85 17.77
C GLY A 272 -1.22 12.27 16.79
N ASN A 273 -2.23 12.97 17.30
CA ASN A 273 -3.32 13.45 16.46
C ASN A 273 -2.87 14.70 15.70
N SER A 274 -3.18 14.76 14.40
CA SER A 274 -3.02 15.99 13.63
C SER A 274 -3.78 17.12 14.32
N PRO A 275 -3.17 18.30 14.52
CA PRO A 275 -3.87 19.46 15.06
C PRO A 275 -4.99 19.97 14.13
N ILE A 276 -4.96 19.54 12.86
CA ILE A 276 -5.97 19.89 11.85
C ILE A 276 -7.07 18.81 11.81
N LEU A 277 -6.70 17.52 11.88
CA LEU A 277 -7.63 16.42 11.61
C LEU A 277 -8.11 15.67 12.85
N GLY A 278 -7.49 15.85 14.02
CA GLY A 278 -7.88 15.11 15.24
C GLY A 278 -7.53 13.61 15.22
N MET A 279 -6.94 13.13 14.12
CA MET A 279 -6.40 11.77 13.91
C MET A 279 -4.99 11.84 13.32
N PRO A 280 -4.18 10.77 13.41
CA PRO A 280 -2.93 10.69 12.68
C PRO A 280 -3.18 10.72 11.17
N GLU A 281 -2.54 11.66 10.47
CA GLU A 281 -2.38 11.63 9.01
C GLU A 281 -1.42 10.50 8.63
N LEU A 282 -1.76 9.77 7.56
CA LEU A 282 -0.97 8.64 7.04
C LEU A 282 -0.95 8.70 5.51
N ILE A 283 0.25 8.60 4.95
CA ILE A 283 0.48 8.41 3.51
C ILE A 283 1.26 7.12 3.30
N GLN A 284 0.87 6.34 2.29
CA GLN A 284 1.44 5.02 2.09
C GLN A 284 1.25 4.49 0.66
N PRO A 285 2.30 3.99 -0.01
CA PRO A 285 2.17 3.02 -1.09
C PRO A 285 1.78 1.65 -0.54
N VAL A 286 0.82 0.99 -1.19
CA VAL A 286 0.18 -0.23 -0.69
C VAL A 286 0.13 -1.29 -1.78
N LEU A 287 0.57 -2.49 -1.42
CA LEU A 287 0.24 -3.73 -2.12
C LEU A 287 -0.99 -4.32 -1.43
N GLN A 288 -2.05 -4.57 -2.18
CA GLN A 288 -3.34 -4.98 -1.63
C GLN A 288 -3.86 -6.23 -2.32
N TRP A 289 -4.57 -7.06 -1.57
CA TRP A 289 -5.17 -8.32 -2.04
C TRP A 289 -6.67 -8.30 -1.83
N ASN A 290 -7.42 -8.86 -2.79
CA ASN A 290 -8.86 -9.08 -2.69
C ASN A 290 -9.65 -7.80 -2.33
N THR A 291 -9.48 -6.80 -3.17
CA THR A 291 -10.20 -5.51 -3.08
C THR A 291 -11.37 -5.48 -4.06
N LYS A 292 -12.21 -4.44 -3.98
CA LYS A 292 -13.41 -4.28 -4.82
C LYS A 292 -13.13 -4.44 -6.31
N THR A 293 -12.02 -3.88 -6.81
CA THR A 293 -11.72 -3.92 -8.24
C THR A 293 -10.72 -5.02 -8.63
N SER A 294 -10.12 -5.68 -7.64
CA SER A 294 -9.11 -6.73 -7.82
C SER A 294 -9.42 -7.94 -6.92
N PRO A 295 -10.58 -8.61 -7.10
CA PRO A 295 -10.91 -9.79 -6.31
C PRO A 295 -9.92 -10.93 -6.61
N ASP A 296 -9.39 -11.55 -5.56
CA ASP A 296 -8.43 -12.67 -5.65
C ASP A 296 -7.17 -12.40 -6.47
N GLU A 297 -6.74 -11.14 -6.51
CA GLU A 297 -5.52 -10.71 -7.17
C GLU A 297 -4.76 -9.72 -6.28
N TRP A 298 -3.43 -9.67 -6.45
CA TRP A 298 -2.62 -8.58 -5.95
C TRP A 298 -2.76 -7.35 -6.86
N SER A 299 -2.98 -6.19 -6.25
CA SER A 299 -2.93 -4.91 -6.95
C SER A 299 -2.15 -3.86 -6.17
N LEU A 300 -1.72 -2.82 -6.85
CA LEU A 300 -1.07 -1.66 -6.24
C LEU A 300 -2.05 -0.51 -6.12
N ALA A 301 -2.01 0.15 -4.98
CA ALA A 301 -2.64 1.46 -4.79
C ALA A 301 -1.72 2.34 -3.95
N SER A 302 -2.02 3.63 -3.89
CA SER A 302 -1.38 4.55 -2.98
C SER A 302 -2.50 5.22 -2.18
N TRP A 303 -2.46 5.04 -0.86
CA TRP A 303 -3.51 5.43 0.07
C TRP A 303 -3.11 6.63 0.90
N VAL A 304 -4.12 7.39 1.32
CA VAL A 304 -4.01 8.55 2.21
C VAL A 304 -5.18 8.56 3.20
N ILE A 305 -4.90 8.96 4.44
CA ILE A 305 -5.91 9.46 5.36
C ILE A 305 -5.90 10.98 5.27
N PHE A 306 -7.06 11.57 4.95
CA PHE A 306 -7.24 13.02 4.84
C PHE A 306 -8.59 13.44 5.44
N GLY A 307 -8.77 14.73 5.68
CA GLY A 307 -9.94 15.19 6.43
C GLY A 307 -9.93 14.63 7.87
N SER A 308 -10.98 14.88 8.67
CA SER A 308 -10.95 14.37 10.05
C SER A 308 -11.29 12.88 10.15
N ILE A 309 -11.85 12.30 9.08
CA ILE A 309 -12.44 10.94 9.08
C ILE A 309 -12.42 10.24 7.71
N SER A 310 -11.75 10.79 6.69
CA SER A 310 -11.79 10.25 5.32
C SER A 310 -10.52 9.50 4.93
N SER A 311 -10.69 8.53 4.04
CA SER A 311 -9.59 7.79 3.42
C SER A 311 -9.78 7.80 1.91
N GLY A 312 -8.69 7.78 1.18
CA GLY A 312 -8.79 7.56 -0.25
C GLY A 312 -7.55 6.99 -0.86
N HIS A 313 -7.71 6.52 -2.08
CA HIS A 313 -6.66 5.82 -2.79
C HIS A 313 -6.66 6.17 -4.27
N SER A 314 -5.46 6.08 -4.86
CA SER A 314 -5.30 6.10 -6.31
C SER A 314 -6.01 4.90 -6.95
N THR A 315 -6.17 4.96 -8.27
CA THR A 315 -6.67 3.82 -9.05
C THR A 315 -5.84 2.57 -8.76
N GLU A 316 -6.53 1.46 -8.48
CA GLU A 316 -5.90 0.16 -8.31
C GLU A 316 -5.25 -0.29 -9.61
N VAL A 317 -4.02 -0.79 -9.52
CA VAL A 317 -3.26 -1.26 -10.68
C VAL A 317 -3.02 -2.76 -10.54
N THR A 318 -3.66 -3.53 -11.42
CA THR A 318 -3.58 -5.00 -11.49
C THR A 318 -2.39 -5.47 -12.32
N GLY A 319 -2.20 -6.79 -12.43
CA GLY A 319 -1.09 -7.40 -13.17
C GLY A 319 0.19 -7.56 -12.34
N VAL A 320 0.06 -7.52 -11.01
CA VAL A 320 1.14 -7.75 -10.05
C VAL A 320 1.08 -9.20 -9.57
N SER A 321 2.22 -9.88 -9.56
CA SER A 321 2.32 -11.32 -9.29
C SER A 321 3.30 -11.63 -8.16
N ALA A 322 3.07 -12.76 -7.49
CA ALA A 322 4.00 -13.25 -6.48
C ALA A 322 5.44 -13.36 -7.04
N GLY A 323 6.41 -12.82 -6.30
CA GLY A 323 7.80 -12.72 -6.71
C GLY A 323 8.18 -11.41 -7.39
N ASP A 324 7.22 -10.56 -7.77
CA ASP A 324 7.52 -9.22 -8.30
C ASP A 324 8.15 -8.32 -7.24
N VAL A 325 8.91 -7.31 -7.68
CA VAL A 325 9.63 -6.39 -6.80
C VAL A 325 8.93 -5.03 -6.86
N ILE A 326 8.35 -4.64 -5.74
CA ILE A 326 7.65 -3.38 -5.59
C ILE A 326 8.58 -2.34 -4.99
N LEU A 327 8.55 -1.14 -5.57
CA LEU A 327 9.09 0.08 -5.03
C LEU A 327 7.97 0.84 -4.29
N GLY A 328 8.13 1.00 -2.98
CA GLY A 328 7.35 1.92 -2.16
C GLY A 328 8.15 3.18 -1.90
N GLN A 329 7.69 4.32 -2.43
CA GLN A 329 8.40 5.59 -2.35
C GLN A 329 7.47 6.73 -1.92
N MET A 330 7.94 7.52 -0.96
CA MET A 330 7.37 8.80 -0.59
C MET A 330 8.47 9.86 -0.66
N SER A 331 8.27 10.90 -1.45
CA SER A 331 9.25 11.98 -1.66
C SER A 331 8.61 13.35 -1.43
N TYR A 332 9.24 14.17 -0.61
CA TYR A 332 8.81 15.51 -0.24
C TYR A 332 9.57 16.57 -1.04
N SER A 333 8.85 17.51 -1.62
CA SER A 333 9.38 18.73 -2.22
C SER A 333 9.18 19.91 -1.26
N PRO A 334 10.25 20.44 -0.63
CA PRO A 334 10.13 21.57 0.30
C PRO A 334 9.63 22.85 -0.37
N GLY A 335 9.93 23.06 -1.66
CA GLY A 335 9.53 24.26 -2.39
C GLY A 335 8.02 24.41 -2.56
N THR A 336 7.29 23.28 -2.58
CA THR A 336 5.83 23.24 -2.75
C THR A 336 5.11 22.57 -1.59
N ALA A 337 5.83 22.23 -0.51
CA ALA A 337 5.31 21.45 0.62
C ALA A 337 4.47 20.24 0.18
N THR A 338 5.00 19.49 -0.80
CA THR A 338 4.28 18.42 -1.49
C THR A 338 4.94 17.07 -1.23
N TRP A 339 4.18 16.10 -0.77
CA TRP A 339 4.55 14.69 -0.83
C TRP A 339 4.05 14.07 -2.13
N THR A 340 4.91 13.29 -2.80
CA THR A 340 4.54 12.39 -3.88
C THR A 340 4.66 10.96 -3.38
N ILE A 341 3.59 10.20 -3.52
CA ILE A 341 3.47 8.82 -3.06
C ILE A 341 3.42 7.93 -4.29
N LEU A 342 4.22 6.86 -4.29
CA LEU A 342 4.39 5.98 -5.43
C LEU A 342 4.53 4.52 -4.99
N ALA A 343 3.65 3.68 -5.52
CA ALA A 343 3.79 2.24 -5.52
C ALA A 343 4.03 1.79 -6.97
N ARG A 344 5.14 1.09 -7.22
CA ARG A 344 5.48 0.64 -8.58
C ARG A 344 6.02 -0.77 -8.59
N ASP A 345 5.52 -1.60 -9.48
CA ASP A 345 6.16 -2.86 -9.83
C ASP A 345 7.36 -2.59 -10.77
N THR A 346 8.55 -2.98 -10.31
CA THR A 346 9.81 -2.80 -11.03
C THR A 346 10.28 -4.05 -11.77
N SER A 347 9.60 -5.18 -11.59
CA SER A 347 9.93 -6.47 -12.21
C SER A 347 9.41 -6.61 -13.63
N VAL A 348 8.31 -5.94 -13.97
CA VAL A 348 7.62 -6.13 -15.26
C VAL A 348 7.81 -4.95 -16.23
N SER A 349 7.83 -5.26 -17.53
CA SER A 349 7.84 -4.25 -18.58
C SER A 349 6.54 -3.45 -18.55
N GLY A 350 6.65 -2.11 -18.53
CA GLY A 350 5.50 -1.22 -18.41
C GLY A 350 5.33 -0.63 -17.01
N MET A 351 5.99 -1.19 -15.99
CA MET A 351 6.06 -0.67 -14.62
C MET A 351 4.71 -0.18 -14.07
N PRO A 352 3.73 -1.09 -13.84
CA PRO A 352 2.48 -0.79 -13.14
C PRO A 352 2.72 0.20 -11.98
N THR A 353 2.14 1.39 -12.06
CA THR A 353 2.43 2.49 -11.13
C THR A 353 1.14 3.10 -10.61
N ALA A 354 0.95 3.04 -9.31
CA ALA A 354 -0.04 3.80 -8.56
C ALA A 354 0.65 5.03 -7.94
N THR A 355 0.03 6.21 -8.04
CA THR A 355 0.64 7.44 -7.51
C THR A 355 -0.41 8.50 -7.22
N TYR A 356 -0.11 9.38 -6.27
CA TYR A 356 -0.81 10.64 -6.04
C TYR A 356 0.15 11.62 -5.32
N SER A 357 -0.28 12.87 -5.17
CA SER A 357 0.43 13.87 -4.39
C SER A 357 -0.44 14.50 -3.31
N VAL A 358 0.16 14.83 -2.16
CA VAL A 358 -0.47 15.58 -1.07
C VAL A 358 0.27 16.90 -0.89
N VAL A 359 -0.47 18.00 -0.88
CA VAL A 359 0.05 19.35 -0.70
C VAL A 359 -0.49 19.91 0.61
N ASN A 360 0.40 20.43 1.46
CA ASN A 360 0.10 21.06 2.75
C ASN A 360 -0.69 20.21 3.77
N SER A 361 -1.07 18.98 3.44
CA SER A 361 -1.95 18.14 4.27
C SER A 361 -1.22 17.04 5.02
N MET A 362 0.09 16.90 4.82
CA MET A 362 0.94 15.94 5.53
C MET A 362 2.26 16.63 5.87
N PRO A 363 2.61 16.85 7.15
CA PRO A 363 3.86 17.47 7.52
C PRO A 363 5.04 16.53 7.20
N ASN A 364 6.23 17.11 7.09
CA ASN A 364 7.47 16.35 6.97
C ASN A 364 8.27 16.27 8.28
N SER A 365 7.64 16.68 9.39
CA SER A 365 8.23 16.76 10.72
C SER A 365 7.27 16.14 11.72
N ASN A 366 7.79 15.64 12.86
CA ASN A 366 6.99 14.96 13.89
C ASN A 366 6.18 13.78 13.30
N VAL A 367 6.88 12.90 12.59
CA VAL A 367 6.32 11.73 11.90
C VAL A 367 7.06 10.46 12.30
N ASN A 368 6.40 9.32 12.16
CA ASN A 368 6.99 7.98 12.16
C ASN A 368 7.13 7.48 10.72
N THR A 369 8.13 6.61 10.51
CA THR A 369 8.23 5.75 9.32
C THR A 369 7.88 4.33 9.71
N GLU A 370 7.11 3.66 8.86
CA GLU A 370 6.39 2.45 9.24
C GLU A 370 6.40 1.39 8.14
N VAL A 371 6.30 0.13 8.55
CA VAL A 371 6.09 -1.03 7.69
C VAL A 371 5.07 -1.94 8.35
N TYR A 372 4.02 -2.32 7.63
CA TYR A 372 2.92 -3.09 8.18
C TYR A 372 2.40 -4.13 7.19
N LEU A 373 1.91 -5.22 7.77
CA LEU A 373 0.93 -6.11 7.15
C LEU A 373 -0.38 -5.92 7.89
N GLU A 374 -1.43 -5.46 7.23
CA GLU A 374 -2.75 -5.34 7.82
C GLU A 374 -3.73 -6.29 7.13
N SER A 375 -4.59 -6.94 7.90
CA SER A 375 -5.61 -7.82 7.36
C SER A 375 -6.90 -7.68 8.13
N TRP A 376 -8.00 -7.80 7.39
CA TRP A 376 -9.35 -7.73 7.92
C TRP A 376 -9.97 -9.12 8.09
N ALA A 377 -9.14 -10.15 8.24
CA ALA A 377 -9.52 -11.57 8.25
C ALA A 377 -10.33 -12.07 9.46
N GLY A 378 -10.84 -11.16 10.29
CA GLY A 378 -11.45 -11.52 11.56
C GLY A 378 -10.47 -12.32 12.42
N ASN A 379 -11.00 -13.24 13.23
CA ASN A 379 -10.22 -14.10 14.11
C ASN A 379 -9.54 -15.27 13.37
N ASN A 380 -9.57 -15.28 12.04
CA ASN A 380 -9.09 -16.40 11.27
C ASN A 380 -7.59 -16.26 10.92
N VAL A 381 -6.75 -16.71 11.85
CA VAL A 381 -5.28 -16.79 11.75
C VAL A 381 -4.76 -17.58 10.55
N THR A 382 -5.63 -18.28 9.85
CA THR A 382 -5.23 -19.22 8.81
C THR A 382 -5.12 -18.57 7.44
N TYR A 383 -5.70 -17.39 7.21
CA TYR A 383 -5.71 -16.71 5.91
C TYR A 383 -4.64 -15.62 5.83
N MET A 384 -3.43 -15.99 5.37
CA MET A 384 -2.28 -15.08 5.37
C MET A 384 -1.43 -15.24 4.12
N PRO A 385 -0.84 -14.13 3.61
CA PRO A 385 0.09 -14.21 2.51
C PRO A 385 1.39 -14.93 2.93
N GLY A 386 2.18 -15.31 1.93
CA GLY A 386 3.53 -15.81 2.16
C GLY A 386 4.44 -14.76 2.80
N ALA A 387 5.65 -15.20 3.16
CA ALA A 387 6.67 -14.31 3.69
C ALA A 387 7.06 -13.23 2.66
N THR A 388 7.26 -12.00 3.14
CA THR A 388 7.71 -10.88 2.30
C THR A 388 8.84 -10.10 3.01
N PRO A 389 9.98 -9.90 2.34
CA PRO A 389 11.03 -9.02 2.83
C PRO A 389 10.78 -7.58 2.36
N PHE A 390 10.83 -6.63 3.28
CA PHE A 390 11.12 -5.23 2.99
C PHE A 390 12.62 -5.00 3.11
N TYR A 391 13.22 -4.30 2.15
CA TYR A 391 14.66 -4.09 2.11
C TYR A 391 15.04 -2.78 1.43
N THR A 392 16.29 -2.36 1.64
CA THR A 392 16.84 -1.11 1.08
C THR A 392 16.05 0.10 1.55
N PHE A 393 16.07 0.35 2.85
CA PHE A 393 15.46 1.53 3.44
C PHE A 393 16.33 2.76 3.19
N ILE A 394 15.79 3.73 2.47
CA ILE A 394 16.40 5.05 2.26
C ILE A 394 15.50 6.06 2.95
N ILE A 395 15.92 6.51 4.13
CA ILE A 395 15.23 7.50 4.94
C ILE A 395 16.15 8.71 5.03
N THR A 396 15.80 9.82 4.38
CA THR A 396 16.65 11.01 4.34
C THR A 396 15.90 12.27 4.73
N ASP A 397 16.63 13.24 5.28
CA ASP A 397 16.11 14.58 5.59
C ASP A 397 16.17 15.52 4.38
N THR A 398 15.64 16.74 4.51
CA THR A 398 15.64 17.76 3.45
C THR A 398 17.04 18.27 3.06
N SER A 399 18.08 17.92 3.82
CA SER A 399 19.48 18.18 3.48
C SER A 399 20.17 16.98 2.83
N GLY A 400 19.46 15.86 2.67
CA GLY A 400 19.96 14.62 2.09
C GLY A 400 20.72 13.72 3.08
N ASN A 401 20.70 14.02 4.38
CA ASN A 401 21.35 13.17 5.38
C ASN A 401 20.47 11.96 5.69
N ASN A 402 21.08 10.81 5.95
CA ASN A 402 20.36 9.63 6.45
C ASN A 402 19.79 9.93 7.85
N CYS A 403 18.49 9.70 8.03
CA CYS A 403 17.79 9.94 9.29
C CYS A 403 17.02 8.72 9.80
N SER A 404 17.51 7.52 9.51
CA SER A 404 16.94 6.25 10.00
C SER A 404 16.57 6.31 11.49
N PRO A 405 15.44 5.71 11.91
CA PRO A 405 15.03 5.68 13.30
C PRO A 405 16.09 5.11 14.24
N SER A 406 16.26 5.77 15.39
CA SER A 406 17.22 5.37 16.44
C SER A 406 16.69 4.29 17.39
N SER A 407 15.38 4.02 17.31
CA SER A 407 14.70 2.92 17.98
C SER A 407 13.53 2.47 17.11
N ILE A 408 13.15 1.21 17.28
CA ILE A 408 11.98 0.63 16.62
C ILE A 408 11.00 0.18 17.69
N THR A 409 9.72 0.39 17.42
CA THR A 409 8.63 -0.16 18.20
C THR A 409 7.94 -1.21 17.36
N LEU A 410 7.60 -2.31 18.02
CA LEU A 410 6.90 -3.42 17.40
C LEU A 410 5.44 -3.32 17.82
N ASP A 411 4.55 -3.32 16.85
CA ASP A 411 3.12 -3.39 17.10
C ASP A 411 2.65 -4.82 16.85
N TYR A 412 2.17 -5.47 17.92
CA TYR A 412 1.71 -6.86 17.90
C TYR A 412 0.36 -7.01 18.58
N GLN A 413 -0.62 -7.51 17.84
CA GLN A 413 -1.84 -8.11 18.38
C GLN A 413 -1.55 -9.53 18.89
N ARG A 414 -1.06 -9.63 20.14
CA ARG A 414 -0.61 -10.89 20.79
C ARG A 414 -1.68 -11.99 20.93
N ALA A 415 -2.98 -11.64 20.88
CA ALA A 415 -4.05 -12.61 21.14
C ALA A 415 -4.33 -13.56 19.97
N ILE A 416 -3.94 -13.18 18.75
CA ILE A 416 -4.30 -13.91 17.52
C ILE A 416 -3.06 -14.54 16.85
N PHE A 417 -1.91 -13.86 16.84
CA PHE A 417 -0.74 -14.29 16.06
C PHE A 417 0.48 -14.69 16.91
N SER A 418 0.28 -15.38 18.04
CA SER A 418 1.35 -15.71 19.00
C SER A 418 2.57 -16.47 18.44
N ASN A 419 2.45 -17.02 17.22
CA ASN A 419 3.48 -17.82 16.56
C ASN A 419 4.15 -17.09 15.38
N LEU A 420 3.77 -15.85 15.09
CA LEU A 420 4.40 -15.07 14.03
C LEU A 420 5.65 -14.40 14.60
N ILE A 421 6.77 -14.61 13.92
CA ILE A 421 8.08 -14.11 14.34
C ILE A 421 8.54 -13.14 13.25
N LEU A 422 8.27 -11.84 13.42
CA LEU A 422 8.99 -10.78 12.72
C LEU A 422 10.50 -11.02 12.87
N ASN A 423 11.13 -11.48 11.79
CA ASN A 423 12.57 -11.70 11.75
C ASN A 423 13.23 -10.35 11.50
N ILE A 424 13.47 -9.64 12.59
CA ILE A 424 14.29 -8.44 12.62
C ILE A 424 15.71 -8.93 12.84
N ALA A 425 16.61 -8.65 11.90
CA ALA A 425 18.03 -8.86 12.13
C ALA A 425 18.42 -8.03 13.37
N ASN A 426 18.61 -8.70 14.52
CA ASN A 426 18.87 -8.13 15.86
C ASN A 426 19.63 -6.80 15.80
N SER A 427 18.91 -5.70 15.98
CA SER A 427 19.47 -4.35 15.87
C SER A 427 18.64 -3.40 16.72
N ALA A 428 19.31 -2.60 17.55
CA ALA A 428 18.69 -1.47 18.26
C ALA A 428 18.33 -0.31 17.29
N TYR A 429 18.61 -0.49 16.00
CA TYR A 429 18.48 0.49 14.93
C TYR A 429 17.59 -0.05 13.81
N TRP A 430 17.08 0.84 12.96
CA TRP A 430 16.33 0.47 11.76
C TRP A 430 17.09 -0.59 10.93
N PRO A 431 16.49 -1.76 10.65
CA PRO A 431 17.20 -2.84 9.97
C PRO A 431 17.33 -2.56 8.46
N ASN A 432 18.33 -3.16 7.80
CA ASN A 432 18.47 -3.10 6.34
C ASN A 432 17.46 -4.00 5.61
N THR A 433 16.88 -4.96 6.33
CA THR A 433 15.86 -5.89 5.84
C THR A 433 14.94 -6.26 6.98
N ILE A 434 13.63 -6.23 6.73
CA ILE A 434 12.60 -6.77 7.61
C ILE A 434 11.99 -7.91 6.82
N SER A 435 12.11 -9.14 7.30
CA SER A 435 11.32 -10.23 6.74
C SER A 435 10.13 -10.47 7.65
N HIS A 436 8.93 -10.45 7.07
CA HIS A 436 7.76 -11.03 7.69
C HIS A 436 7.74 -12.51 7.32
N PRO A 437 7.90 -13.46 8.25
CA PRO A 437 7.57 -14.84 7.98
C PRO A 437 6.41 -15.34 8.86
N LEU A 438 5.48 -16.06 8.23
CA LEU A 438 4.88 -17.21 8.90
C LEU A 438 5.93 -18.30 9.04
N ILE A 439 6.64 -18.35 10.17
CA ILE A 439 7.17 -19.62 10.67
C ILE A 439 6.11 -20.17 11.63
N PHE A 440 5.20 -21.01 11.14
CA PHE A 440 4.45 -21.89 12.03
C PHE A 440 5.44 -22.93 12.58
N THR A 441 6.10 -22.62 13.69
CA THR A 441 6.68 -23.68 14.52
C THR A 441 5.57 -24.17 15.43
N THR A 442 4.99 -25.31 15.08
CA THR A 442 4.23 -26.08 16.05
C THR A 442 5.22 -26.60 17.10
N HIS A 443 5.01 -26.22 18.36
CA HIS A 443 5.61 -26.93 19.49
C HIS A 443 4.86 -28.23 19.77
#